data_AF-A0A6V7K4B9-F1
#
_entry.id   AF-A0A6V7K4B9-F1
#
_cell.length_a   1.000
_cell.length_b   1.000
_cell.length_c   1.000
_cell.angle_alpha   90.00
_cell.angle_beta   90.00
_cell.angle_gamma   90.00
#
_symmetry.space_group_name_H-M   'P 1'
#
loop_
_entity.id
_entity.type
_entity.pdbx_description
1 polymer ?
#
loop_
_entity_poly.entity_id
_entity_poly.type
_entity_poly.pdbx_seq_one_letter_code
_entity_poly.pdbx_strand_id
1 'polypeptide(L)'
;AMQQRDKLLEFDRNAVKRTQVIDDQSDYYQSSNSVWLSKEERQEMQKREHELDSKKYGSRLDKKFTVDIFGKNVIEDVEDDAEEIFRRQLEALEERARESGGVGDGEDLICPSFEFDRPT
;
A
#
# COMPACT_ATOMS: atom_id res chain seq x y z
N ALA A 1 -42.19 0.95 -19.37
CA ALA A 1 -41.62 -0.31 -18.83
C ALA A 1 -40.14 -0.51 -19.22
N MET A 2 -39.80 -0.56 -20.52
CA MET A 2 -38.41 -0.78 -20.98
C MET A 2 -37.41 0.27 -20.47
N GLN A 3 -37.78 1.54 -20.48
CA GLN A 3 -36.92 2.63 -19.99
C GLN A 3 -36.53 2.49 -18.51
N GLN A 4 -37.41 1.95 -17.68
CA GLN A 4 -37.13 1.73 -16.26
C GLN A 4 -36.18 0.54 -16.05
N ARG A 5 -36.33 -0.51 -16.87
CA ARG A 5 -35.39 -1.63 -16.92
C ARG A 5 -33.99 -1.17 -17.31
N ASP A 6 -33.89 -0.37 -18.36
CA ASP A 6 -32.60 0.11 -18.87
C ASP A 6 -31.89 1.01 -17.85
N LYS A 7 -32.66 1.86 -17.15
CA LYS A 7 -32.16 2.68 -16.03
C LYS A 7 -31.60 1.83 -14.88
N LEU A 8 -32.24 0.71 -14.52
CA LEU A 8 -31.76 -0.18 -13.45
C LEU A 8 -30.48 -0.92 -13.86
N LEU A 9 -30.40 -1.39 -15.11
CA LEU A 9 -29.21 -2.03 -15.65
C LEU A 9 -28.03 -1.08 -15.76
N GLU A 10 -28.27 0.17 -16.14
CA GLU A 10 -27.22 1.20 -16.18
C GLU A 10 -26.72 1.55 -14.78
N PHE A 11 -27.63 1.63 -13.81
CA PHE A 11 -27.27 1.88 -12.41
C PHE A 11 -26.36 0.77 -11.87
N ASP A 12 -26.75 -0.51 -12.05
CA ASP A 12 -25.96 -1.66 -11.60
C ASP A 12 -24.54 -1.67 -12.21
N ARG A 13 -24.44 -1.35 -13.51
CA ARG A 13 -23.15 -1.28 -14.23
C ARG A 13 -22.23 -0.15 -13.77
N ASN A 14 -22.81 1.00 -13.42
CA ASN A 14 -22.04 2.24 -13.20
C ASN A 14 -21.96 2.68 -11.74
N ALA A 15 -22.78 2.12 -10.85
CA ALA A 15 -22.86 2.52 -9.44
C ALA A 15 -21.50 2.41 -8.77
N VAL A 16 -20.85 1.24 -8.86
CA VAL A 16 -19.55 0.98 -8.23
C VAL A 16 -18.49 2.01 -8.63
N LYS A 17 -18.39 2.34 -9.93
CA LYS A 17 -17.41 3.33 -10.42
C LYS A 17 -17.73 4.77 -9.98
N ARG A 18 -19.01 5.11 -9.83
CA ARG A 18 -19.46 6.45 -9.39
C ARG A 18 -19.35 6.63 -7.88
N THR A 19 -19.44 5.55 -7.12
CA THR A 19 -19.39 5.56 -5.65
C THR A 19 -18.06 5.07 -5.10
N GLN A 20 -17.10 4.73 -5.97
CA GLN A 20 -15.75 4.37 -5.53
C GLN A 20 -15.11 5.63 -4.93
N VAL A 21 -14.86 5.57 -3.63
CA VAL A 21 -14.01 6.53 -2.93
C VAL A 21 -12.58 6.15 -3.28
N ILE A 22 -11.93 7.00 -4.05
CA ILE A 22 -10.50 6.89 -4.32
C ILE A 22 -9.81 7.59 -3.16
N ASP A 23 -8.98 6.86 -2.43
CA ASP A 23 -8.10 7.45 -1.42
C ASP A 23 -7.02 8.26 -2.14
N ASP A 24 -7.19 9.58 -2.17
CA ASP A 24 -6.29 10.51 -2.88
C ASP A 24 -5.03 10.82 -2.08
N GLN A 25 -4.96 10.39 -0.82
CA GLN A 25 -3.81 10.66 0.04
C GLN A 25 -2.60 9.82 -0.35
N SER A 26 -2.79 8.57 -0.76
CA SER A 26 -1.68 7.73 -1.22
C SER A 26 -1.00 8.27 -2.49
N ASP A 27 -1.77 8.90 -3.38
CA ASP A 27 -1.23 9.50 -4.61
C ASP A 27 -0.61 10.88 -4.37
N TYR A 28 -1.10 11.64 -3.40
CA TYR A 28 -0.56 12.95 -3.04
C TYR A 28 0.79 12.85 -2.30
N TYR A 29 0.99 11.80 -1.48
CA TYR A 29 2.22 11.58 -0.72
C TYR A 29 3.16 10.54 -1.32
N GLN A 30 3.04 10.21 -2.62
CA GLN A 30 3.98 9.29 -3.27
C GLN A 30 5.43 9.70 -2.96
N SER A 31 6.16 8.78 -2.34
CA SER A 31 7.47 9.06 -1.71
C SER A 31 8.50 9.64 -2.69
N SER A 32 8.32 9.40 -3.99
CA SER A 32 9.21 9.90 -5.04
C SER A 32 9.03 11.38 -5.36
N ASN A 33 7.88 12.01 -5.04
CA ASN A 33 7.61 13.44 -5.30
C ASN A 33 7.15 14.23 -4.06
N SER A 34 7.33 13.68 -2.86
CA SER A 34 6.98 14.41 -1.63
C SER A 34 7.81 15.69 -1.47
N VAL A 35 7.13 16.82 -1.26
CA VAL A 35 7.72 18.15 -0.99
C VAL A 35 8.46 18.20 0.35
N TRP A 36 8.16 17.25 1.24
CA TRP A 36 8.61 17.25 2.63
C TRP A 36 9.90 16.45 2.86
N LEU A 37 10.39 15.76 1.84
CA LEU A 37 11.66 15.03 1.89
C LEU A 37 12.80 15.89 1.33
N SER A 38 13.98 15.79 1.95
CA SER A 38 15.20 16.34 1.37
C SER A 38 15.53 15.65 0.04
N LYS A 39 16.42 16.26 -0.75
CA LYS A 39 16.83 15.70 -2.06
C LYS A 39 17.51 14.33 -1.91
N GLU A 40 18.26 14.14 -0.83
CA GLU A 40 18.97 12.88 -0.54
C GLU A 40 17.97 11.78 -0.15
N GLU A 41 17.06 12.07 0.78
CA GLU A 41 16.00 11.12 1.18
C GLU A 41 15.11 10.72 0.00
N ARG A 42 14.81 11.66 -0.90
CA ARG A 42 14.05 11.37 -2.12
C ARG A 42 14.79 10.42 -3.06
N GLN A 43 16.10 10.59 -3.24
CA GLN A 43 16.90 9.68 -4.07
C GLN A 43 16.99 8.28 -3.46
N GLU A 44 17.11 8.19 -2.14
CA GLU A 44 17.11 6.90 -1.45
C GLU A 44 15.76 6.17 -1.59
N MET A 45 14.65 6.90 -1.42
CA MET A 45 13.30 6.32 -1.61
C MET A 45 13.08 5.84 -3.04
N GLN A 46 13.47 6.64 -4.05
CA GLN A 46 13.39 6.25 -5.45
C GLN A 46 14.25 5.01 -5.77
N LYS A 47 15.45 4.92 -5.19
CA LYS A 47 16.32 3.75 -5.35
C LYS A 47 15.66 2.50 -4.76
N ARG A 48 15.12 2.60 -3.54
CA ARG A 48 14.43 1.48 -2.87
C ARG A 48 13.18 1.04 -3.64
N GLU A 49 12.40 1.97 -4.16
CA GLU A 49 11.24 1.69 -5.01
C GLU A 49 11.66 0.95 -6.29
N HIS A 50 12.70 1.44 -6.97
CA HIS A 50 13.24 0.78 -8.15
C HIS A 50 13.78 -0.64 -7.85
N GLU A 51 14.43 -0.85 -6.70
CA GLU A 51 14.88 -2.17 -6.25
C GLU A 51 13.69 -3.12 -6.03
N LEU A 52 12.61 -2.64 -5.39
CA LEU A 52 11.40 -3.43 -5.19
C LEU A 52 10.71 -3.77 -6.52
N ASP A 53 10.62 -2.81 -7.43
CA ASP A 53 10.04 -3.05 -8.75
C ASP A 53 10.91 -4.00 -9.58
N SER A 54 12.23 -3.87 -9.51
CA SER A 54 13.15 -4.81 -10.14
C SER A 54 13.02 -6.22 -9.57
N LYS A 55 12.74 -6.37 -8.28
CA LYS A 55 12.46 -7.68 -7.66
C LYS A 55 11.09 -8.24 -8.09
N LYS A 56 10.06 -7.41 -8.15
CA LYS A 56 8.70 -7.81 -8.56
C LYS A 56 8.63 -8.20 -10.04
N TYR A 57 9.26 -7.42 -10.89
CA TYR A 57 9.23 -7.56 -12.35
C TYR A 57 10.53 -8.13 -12.93
N GLY A 58 11.41 -8.65 -12.07
CA GLY A 58 12.68 -9.24 -12.46
C GLY A 58 12.52 -10.45 -13.39
N SER A 59 13.60 -10.79 -14.09
CA SER A 59 13.58 -11.91 -15.02
C SER A 59 13.32 -13.22 -14.27
N ARG A 60 12.45 -14.07 -14.81
CA ARG A 60 12.23 -15.43 -14.28
C ARG A 60 13.49 -16.29 -14.33
N LEU A 61 14.51 -15.88 -15.08
CA LEU A 61 15.82 -16.55 -15.16
C LEU A 61 16.67 -16.35 -13.91
N ASP A 62 16.44 -15.29 -13.13
CA ASP A 62 17.24 -14.99 -11.94
C ASP A 62 16.81 -15.83 -10.71
N LYS A 63 15.72 -16.59 -10.85
CA LYS A 63 15.17 -17.47 -9.81
C LYS A 63 15.97 -18.77 -9.72
N LYS A 64 16.39 -19.13 -8.50
CA LYS A 64 17.10 -20.38 -8.21
C LYS A 64 16.12 -21.48 -7.81
N PHE A 65 16.34 -22.68 -8.34
CA PHE A 65 15.54 -23.86 -8.05
C PHE A 65 16.46 -25.00 -7.63
N THR A 66 16.10 -25.68 -6.55
CA THR A 66 16.73 -26.92 -6.12
C THR A 66 15.89 -28.11 -6.59
N VAL A 67 16.50 -28.99 -7.38
CA VAL A 67 15.84 -30.19 -7.92
C VAL A 67 16.36 -31.43 -7.20
N ASP A 68 15.48 -32.09 -6.45
CA ASP A 68 15.75 -33.39 -5.86
C ASP A 68 15.37 -34.50 -6.85
N ILE A 69 16.40 -35.13 -7.42
CA ILE A 69 16.27 -36.18 -8.45
C ILE A 69 15.71 -37.49 -7.87
N PHE A 70 15.97 -37.78 -6.59
CA PHE A 70 15.56 -39.03 -5.96
C PHE A 70 14.18 -38.91 -5.31
N GLY A 71 13.86 -37.73 -4.75
CA GLY A 71 12.53 -37.41 -4.22
C GLY A 71 11.54 -36.88 -5.27
N LYS A 72 11.98 -36.63 -6.51
CA LYS A 72 11.19 -36.03 -7.61
C LYS A 72 10.50 -34.72 -7.22
N ASN A 73 11.18 -33.90 -6.42
CA ASN A 73 10.65 -32.63 -5.94
C ASN A 73 11.48 -31.49 -6.52
N VAL A 74 10.81 -30.38 -6.85
CA VAL A 74 11.44 -29.13 -7.24
C VAL A 74 11.03 -28.10 -6.19
N ILE A 75 12.01 -27.53 -5.51
CA ILE A 75 11.83 -26.52 -4.48
C ILE A 75 12.34 -25.21 -5.09
N GLU A 76 11.51 -24.16 -5.07
CA GLU A 76 11.96 -22.81 -5.40
C GLU A 76 12.67 -22.28 -4.15
N ASP A 77 13.90 -21.77 -4.29
CA ASP A 77 14.60 -21.19 -3.15
C ASP A 77 13.93 -19.83 -2.83
N VAL A 78 13.10 -19.83 -1.80
CA VAL A 78 12.23 -18.71 -1.37
C VAL A 78 13.03 -17.66 -0.59
N GLU A 79 14.20 -17.25 -1.07
CA GLU A 79 15.03 -16.28 -0.34
C GLU A 79 14.50 -14.83 -0.44
N ASP A 80 13.57 -14.54 -1.35
CA ASP A 80 13.07 -13.18 -1.64
C ASP A 80 11.55 -13.16 -1.93
N ASP A 81 10.74 -13.89 -1.16
CA ASP A 81 9.28 -13.69 -1.24
C ASP A 81 8.93 -12.27 -0.79
N ALA A 82 8.30 -11.50 -1.68
CA ALA A 82 7.91 -10.11 -1.42
C ALA A 82 7.06 -9.97 -0.14
N GLU A 83 6.29 -11.00 0.21
CA GLU A 83 5.52 -11.05 1.47
C GLU A 83 6.40 -11.18 2.72
N GLU A 84 7.47 -11.99 2.67
CA GLU A 84 8.39 -12.13 3.81
C GLU A 84 9.21 -10.86 4.01
N ILE A 85 9.66 -10.24 2.92
CA ILE A 85 10.35 -8.94 2.95
C ILE A 85 9.43 -7.88 3.56
N PHE A 86 8.17 -7.82 3.15
CA PHE A 86 7.19 -6.88 3.70
C PHE A 86 6.94 -7.12 5.19
N ARG A 87 6.79 -8.38 5.63
CA ARG A 87 6.65 -8.72 7.04
C ARG A 87 7.86 -8.28 7.86
N ARG A 88 9.08 -8.56 7.39
CA ARG A 88 10.33 -8.15 8.07
C ARG A 88 10.44 -6.63 8.18
N GLN A 89 10.04 -5.90 7.14
CA GLN A 89 9.99 -4.43 7.16
C GLN A 89 8.95 -3.90 8.15
N LEU A 90 7.79 -4.54 8.24
CA LEU A 90 6.73 -4.15 9.18
C LEU A 90 7.17 -4.35 10.64
N GLU A 91 7.79 -5.49 10.95
CA GLU A 91 8.38 -5.76 12.27
C GLU A 91 9.43 -4.72 12.65
N ALA A 92 10.36 -4.40 11.73
CA ALA A 92 11.40 -3.39 11.99
C ALA A 92 10.84 -1.98 12.23
N LEU A 93 9.72 -1.62 11.57
CA LEU A 93 9.03 -0.35 11.80
C LEU A 93 8.31 -0.34 13.15
N GLU A 94 7.66 -1.43 13.53
CA GLU A 94 7.04 -1.58 14.85
C GLU A 94 8.08 -1.48 15.98
N GLU A 95 9.25 -2.11 15.83
CA GLU A 95 10.34 -1.99 16.79
C GLU A 95 10.83 -0.55 16.91
N ARG A 96 11.07 0.12 15.78
CA ARG A 96 11.49 1.53 15.77
C ARG A 96 10.45 2.45 16.40
N ALA A 97 9.16 2.21 16.15
CA ALA A 97 8.07 2.96 16.77
C ALA A 97 7.99 2.74 18.29
N ARG A 98 8.29 1.51 18.75
CA ARG A 98 8.38 1.16 20.17
C ARG A 98 9.57 1.85 20.85
N GLU A 99 10.69 1.96 20.15
CA GLU A 99 11.91 2.63 20.61
C GLU A 99 11.78 4.17 20.63
N SER A 100 11.01 4.76 19.70
CA SER A 100 10.81 6.22 19.65
C SER A 100 9.90 6.78 20.75
N GLY A 101 9.37 5.93 21.64
CA GLY A 101 8.38 6.30 22.65
C GLY A 101 7.02 6.50 22.00
N GLY A 102 6.05 5.66 22.38
CA GLY A 102 4.69 5.71 21.85
C GLY A 102 4.11 7.13 21.90
N VAL A 103 3.59 7.59 20.76
CA VAL A 103 2.70 8.74 20.71
C VAL A 103 1.55 8.42 21.67
N GLY A 104 1.35 9.31 22.64
CA GLY A 104 0.33 9.17 23.68
C GLY A 104 -1.04 8.86 23.10
N ASP A 105 -1.84 8.19 23.93
CA ASP A 105 -3.23 7.84 23.67
C ASP A 105 -3.93 9.00 22.93
N GLY A 106 -4.58 8.67 21.81
CA GLY A 106 -5.15 9.60 20.83
C GLY A 106 -6.38 10.36 21.33
N GLU A 107 -6.28 10.98 22.50
CA GLU A 107 -7.36 11.71 23.18
C GLU A 107 -7.44 13.17 22.68
N ASP A 108 -6.37 13.66 22.04
CA ASP A 108 -6.27 15.03 21.53
C ASP A 108 -6.66 15.18 20.04
N LEU A 109 -7.12 14.12 19.40
CA LEU A 109 -7.70 14.16 18.04
C LEU A 109 -9.22 14.33 18.03
N ILE A 110 -9.83 14.55 19.19
CA ILE A 110 -11.23 14.94 19.29
C ILE A 110 -11.32 16.38 18.78
N CYS A 111 -11.93 16.55 17.60
CA CYS A 111 -12.36 17.86 17.12
C CYS A 111 -13.03 18.61 18.28
N PRO A 112 -12.50 19.77 18.74
CA PRO A 112 -13.18 20.55 19.76
C PRO A 112 -14.59 20.82 19.24
N SER A 113 -15.60 20.53 20.06
CA SER A 113 -17.01 20.56 19.69
C SER A 113 -17.36 21.85 18.96
N PHE A 114 -17.34 21.81 17.63
CA PHE A 114 -17.68 22.94 16.79
C PHE A 114 -19.21 23.05 16.82
N GLU A 115 -19.72 23.94 17.68
CA GLU A 115 -21.13 24.30 17.70
C GLU A 115 -21.45 25.02 16.39
N PHE A 116 -22.16 24.33 15.51
CA PHE A 116 -22.65 24.88 14.26
C PHE A 116 -23.86 25.76 14.58
N ASP A 117 -23.66 27.08 14.69
CA ASP A 117 -24.76 28.03 14.79
C ASP A 117 -25.63 27.91 13.53
N ARG A 118 -26.78 27.25 13.68
CA ARG A 118 -27.79 27.18 12.62
C ARG A 118 -28.56 28.50 12.64
N PRO A 119 -28.59 29.27 11.55
CA PRO A 119 -29.48 30.43 11.48
C PRO A 119 -30.94 29.96 11.49
N THR A 120 -31.75 30.63 12.31
CA THR A 120 -33.21 30.45 12.45
C THR A 120 -33.97 30.79 11.19
#